data_AF-A0A4Y2F721-F1
#
_entry.id   AF-A0A4Y2F721-F1
#
_cell.length_a   1.000
_cell.length_b   1.000
_cell.length_c   1.000
_cell.angle_alpha   90.00
_cell.angle_beta   90.00
_cell.angle_gamma   90.00
#
_symmetry.space_group_name_H-M   'P 1'
#
loop_
_entity.id
_entity.type
_entity.pdbx_description
1 polymer ?
#
loop_
_entity_poly.entity_id
_entity_poly.type
_entity_poly.pdbx_seq_one_letter_code
_entity_poly.pdbx_strand_id
1 'polypeptide(L)'
;MELILKRPLQWLLCQLHANELPLRHLFAHVDRTTTASRSLTGEIRKSLARCQKLPVVSSTSIENTLCEVTNKKDLSTDQLYLMKIYEVIN
;
A
#
# COMPACT_ATOMS: atom_id res chain seq x y z
N MET A 1 -17.40 -25.29 -11.97
CA MET A 1 -16.43 -24.23 -12.37
C MET A 1 -16.23 -24.17 -13.88
N GLU A 2 -15.91 -25.28 -14.57
CA GLU A 2 -15.75 -25.28 -16.04
C GLU A 2 -17.03 -24.90 -16.81
N LEU A 3 -18.21 -25.34 -16.34
CA LEU A 3 -19.51 -24.97 -16.90
C LEU A 3 -19.81 -23.46 -16.85
N ILE A 4 -19.27 -22.76 -15.85
CA ILE A 4 -19.45 -21.31 -15.66
C ILE A 4 -18.47 -20.54 -16.54
N LEU A 5 -17.22 -21.03 -16.63
CA LEU A 5 -16.14 -20.38 -17.37
C LEU A 5 -16.19 -20.69 -18.88
N LYS A 6 -16.98 -21.68 -19.31
CA LYS A 6 -17.12 -22.16 -20.71
C LYS A 6 -15.78 -22.46 -21.41
N ARG A 7 -14.72 -22.71 -20.63
CA ARG A 7 -13.37 -23.03 -21.11
C ARG A 7 -12.73 -24.07 -20.18
N PRO A 8 -11.81 -24.91 -20.68
CA PRO A 8 -11.15 -25.93 -19.87
C PRO A 8 -10.39 -25.27 -18.71
N LEU A 9 -10.60 -25.74 -17.48
CA LEU A 9 -9.93 -25.19 -16.29
C LEU A 9 -8.42 -25.30 -16.41
N GLN A 10 -7.97 -26.34 -17.12
CA GLN A 10 -6.56 -26.60 -17.39
C GLN A 10 -5.87 -25.41 -18.06
N TRP A 11 -6.54 -24.68 -18.94
CA TRP A 11 -5.94 -23.51 -19.59
C TRP A 11 -5.71 -22.36 -18.60
N LEU A 12 -6.66 -22.14 -17.69
CA LEU A 12 -6.53 -21.13 -16.64
C LEU A 12 -5.39 -21.49 -15.68
N LEU A 13 -5.28 -22.76 -15.29
CA LEU A 13 -4.20 -23.28 -14.47
C LEU A 13 -2.84 -23.15 -15.15
N CYS A 14 -2.74 -23.51 -16.43
CA CYS A 14 -1.50 -23.35 -17.21
C CYS A 14 -1.07 -21.88 -17.30
N GLN A 15 -2.02 -20.97 -17.54
CA GLN A 15 -1.73 -19.53 -17.57
C GLN A 15 -1.33 -18.97 -16.21
N LEU A 16 -1.95 -19.47 -15.12
CA LEU A 16 -1.58 -19.10 -13.76
C LEU A 16 -0.15 -19.53 -13.46
N HIS A 17 0.22 -20.78 -13.76
CA HIS A 17 1.57 -21.29 -13.56
C HIS A 17 2.62 -20.59 -14.45
N ALA A 18 2.26 -20.23 -15.68
CA ALA A 18 3.13 -19.48 -16.58
C ALA A 18 3.45 -18.08 -16.03
N ASN A 19 2.53 -17.44 -15.32
CA ASN A 19 2.77 -16.16 -14.65
C ASN A 19 3.46 -16.33 -13.28
N GLU A 20 3.16 -17.41 -12.57
CA GLU A 20 3.70 -17.68 -11.23
C GLU A 20 5.23 -17.83 -11.23
N LEU A 21 5.79 -18.63 -12.15
CA LEU A 21 7.23 -18.87 -12.23
C LEU A 21 8.07 -17.58 -12.40
N PRO A 22 7.84 -16.73 -13.42
CA PRO A 22 8.60 -15.50 -13.60
C PRO A 22 8.37 -14.51 -12.46
N LEU A 23 7.16 -14.44 -11.90
CA LEU A 23 6.88 -13.61 -10.73
C LEU A 23 7.62 -14.10 -9.49
N ARG A 24 7.70 -15.41 -9.24
CA ARG A 24 8.51 -15.96 -8.13
C ARG A 24 9.99 -15.62 -8.28
N HIS A 25 10.53 -15.68 -9.50
CA HIS A 25 11.91 -15.25 -9.75
C HIS A 25 12.10 -13.74 -9.55
N LEU A 26 11.14 -12.92 -10.00
CA LEU A 26 11.15 -11.48 -9.80
C LEU A 26 11.10 -11.14 -8.31
N PHE A 27 10.18 -11.73 -7.55
CA PHE A 27 10.09 -11.55 -6.11
C PHE A 27 11.33 -12.07 -5.40
N ALA A 28 11.86 -13.23 -5.76
CA ALA A 28 13.11 -13.72 -5.17
C ALA A 28 14.30 -12.78 -5.45
N HIS A 29 14.33 -12.09 -6.59
CA HIS A 29 15.34 -11.09 -6.92
C HIS A 29 15.14 -9.80 -6.11
N VAL A 30 13.91 -9.28 -6.09
CA VAL A 30 13.53 -8.06 -5.36
C VAL A 30 13.65 -8.25 -3.83
N ASP A 31 13.27 -9.41 -3.32
CA ASP A 31 13.35 -9.77 -1.90
C ASP A 31 14.79 -10.10 -1.46
N ARG A 32 15.67 -10.52 -2.36
CA ARG A 32 17.10 -10.64 -2.03
C ARG A 32 17.70 -9.27 -1.71
N THR A 33 17.28 -8.23 -2.43
CA THR A 33 17.66 -6.83 -2.14
C THR A 33 17.00 -6.29 -0.88
N THR A 34 15.79 -6.73 -0.54
CA THR A 34 15.19 -6.59 0.79
C THR A 34 15.48 -7.81 1.65
N THR A 35 16.76 -8.18 1.78
CA THR A 35 17.15 -8.76 3.07
C THR A 35 16.77 -7.69 4.06
N ALA A 36 15.66 -7.90 4.78
CA ALA A 36 15.26 -7.08 5.90
C ALA A 36 16.45 -7.15 6.85
N SER A 37 17.39 -6.24 6.66
CA SER A 37 18.64 -6.27 7.36
C SER A 37 18.23 -6.04 8.80
N ARG A 38 18.35 -7.10 9.60
CA ARG A 38 18.13 -7.05 11.04
C ARG A 38 18.92 -5.89 11.66
N SER A 39 19.98 -5.46 10.98
CA SER A 39 20.63 -4.17 11.10
C SER A 39 20.36 -3.29 9.88
N LEU A 40 19.34 -2.44 9.94
CA LEU A 40 19.16 -1.28 9.05
C LEU A 40 20.42 -0.39 9.13
N THR A 41 21.52 -0.70 8.44
CA THR A 41 22.83 -0.06 8.68
C THR A 41 23.12 1.07 7.69
N GLY A 42 22.10 1.52 6.96
CA GLY A 42 22.20 2.61 6.00
C GLY A 42 22.16 3.99 6.66
N GLU A 43 22.57 5.02 5.92
CA GLU A 43 22.55 6.42 6.34
C GLU A 43 21.19 6.91 6.87
N ILE A 44 20.11 6.27 6.42
CA ILE A 44 18.75 6.51 6.92
C ILE A 44 18.65 6.21 8.43
N ARG A 45 19.21 5.09 8.92
CA ARG A 45 19.19 4.79 10.37
C ARG A 45 20.08 5.73 11.17
N LYS A 46 21.24 6.10 10.62
CA LYS A 46 22.14 7.07 11.28
C LYS A 46 21.45 8.42 11.44
N SER A 47 20.73 8.86 10.40
CA SER A 47 19.91 10.06 10.43
C SER A 47 18.74 9.93 11.41
N LEU A 48 18.10 8.76 11.50
CA LEU A 48 17.00 8.51 12.44
C LEU A 48 17.46 8.58 13.91
N ALA A 49 18.67 8.09 14.22
CA ALA A 49 19.26 8.23 15.56
C ALA A 49 19.51 9.69 15.95
N ARG A 50 19.79 10.56 14.96
CA ARG A 50 19.83 12.02 15.17
C ARG A 50 18.44 12.58 15.40
N CYS A 51 17.42 12.13 14.65
CA CYS A 51 16.03 12.56 14.81
C CYS A 51 15.44 12.21 16.18
N GLN A 52 15.79 11.06 16.77
CA GLN A 52 15.33 10.68 18.12
C GLN A 52 15.75 11.69 19.21
N LYS A 53 16.86 12.41 19.00
CA LYS A 53 17.37 13.42 19.94
C LYS A 53 16.87 14.83 19.63
N LEU A 54 16.17 15.03 18.51
CA LEU A 54 15.61 16.33 18.19
C LEU A 54 14.41 16.60 19.10
N PRO A 55 14.27 17.83 19.62
CA PRO A 55 13.09 18.21 20.37
C PRO A 55 11.85 18.07 19.49
N VAL A 56 10.76 17.57 20.09
CA VAL A 56 9.46 17.55 19.41
C VAL A 56 9.05 19.00 19.16
N VAL A 57 9.05 19.39 17.90
CA VAL A 57 8.57 20.71 17.47
C VAL A 57 7.05 20.69 17.58
N SER A 58 6.47 21.71 18.20
CA SER A 58 5.02 21.90 18.21
C SER A 58 4.55 22.17 16.78
N SER A 59 3.78 21.24 16.21
CA SER A 59 3.11 21.45 14.94
C SER A 59 1.81 22.22 15.17
N THR A 60 1.57 23.24 14.34
CA THR A 60 0.25 23.87 14.27
C THR A 60 -0.72 22.93 13.58
N SER A 61 -1.94 22.80 14.12
CA SER A 61 -3.01 22.11 13.41
C SER A 61 -3.27 22.83 12.09
N ILE A 62 -3.32 22.08 10.99
CA ILE A 62 -3.78 22.63 9.72
C ILE A 62 -5.29 22.68 9.81
N GLU A 63 -5.86 23.88 9.71
CA GLU A 63 -7.31 24.06 9.67
C GLU A 63 -7.87 23.34 8.44
N ASN A 64 -8.56 22.22 8.67
CA ASN A 64 -9.12 21.44 7.58
C ASN A 64 -10.49 22.01 7.21
N THR A 65 -10.55 22.74 6.11
CA THR A 65 -11.83 23.09 5.48
C THR A 65 -12.25 21.91 4.61
N LEU A 66 -13.20 21.08 5.08
CA LEU A 66 -13.81 20.06 4.24
C LEU A 66 -14.55 20.78 3.11
N CYS A 67 -14.08 20.62 1.88
CA CYS A 67 -14.83 21.06 0.71
C CYS A 67 -16.13 20.25 0.68
N GLU A 68 -17.29 20.91 0.67
CA GLU A 68 -18.59 20.23 0.60
C GLU A 68 -18.66 19.40 -0.68
N VAL A 69 -18.41 18.09 -0.57
CA VAL A 69 -18.57 17.16 -1.69
C VAL A 69 -20.06 16.98 -1.95
N THR A 70 -20.58 17.74 -2.91
CA THR A 70 -22.01 17.80 -3.23
C THR A 70 -22.54 16.46 -3.78
N ASN A 71 -21.67 15.65 -4.38
CA ASN A 71 -22.03 14.36 -4.96
C ASN A 71 -21.07 13.24 -4.53
N LYS A 72 -21.44 12.51 -3.47
CA LYS A 72 -20.66 11.38 -2.95
C LYS A 72 -20.47 10.23 -3.96
N LYS A 73 -21.21 10.22 -5.08
CA LYS A 73 -21.12 9.20 -6.14
C LYS A 73 -19.92 9.39 -7.06
N ASP A 74 -19.36 10.59 -7.10
CA ASP A 74 -18.20 10.91 -7.94
C ASP A 74 -16.88 10.62 -7.22
N LEU A 75 -16.95 10.20 -5.95
CA LEU A 75 -15.78 9.82 -5.16
C LEU A 75 -15.35 8.39 -5.46
N SER A 76 -14.03 8.18 -5.48
CA SER A 76 -13.48 6.84 -5.42
C SER A 76 -13.80 6.16 -4.07
N THR A 77 -13.69 4.84 -4.03
CA THR A 77 -13.87 4.06 -2.80
C THR A 77 -12.98 4.56 -1.66
N ASP A 78 -11.72 4.89 -1.95
CA ASP A 78 -10.76 5.37 -0.95
C ASP A 78 -11.13 6.76 -0.43
N GLN A 79 -11.57 7.66 -1.31
CA GLN A 79 -12.04 8.99 -0.93
C GLN A 79 -13.29 8.90 -0.05
N LEU A 80 -14.20 7.96 -0.35
CA LEU A 80 -15.38 7.71 0.46
C LEU A 80 -15.02 7.19 1.86
N TYR A 81 -14.04 6.28 1.95
CA TYR A 81 -13.54 5.80 3.25
C TYR A 81 -12.89 6.92 4.06
N LEU A 82 -12.05 7.75 3.44
CA LEU A 82 -11.43 8.90 4.10
C LEU A 82 -12.47 9.91 4.60
N MET A 83 -13.50 10.18 3.79
CA MET A 83 -14.59 11.08 4.21
C MET A 83 -15.38 10.51 5.40
N LYS A 84 -15.68 9.21 5.41
CA LYS A 84 -16.33 8.57 6.57
C LYS A 84 -15.47 8.65 7.83
N ILE A 85 -14.16 8.48 7.70
CA ILE A 85 -13.23 8.61 8.84
C ILE A 85 -13.26 10.05 9.36
N TYR A 86 -13.25 11.04 8.47
CA TYR A 86 -13.34 12.45 8.86
C TYR A 86 -14.66 12.80 9.55
N GLU A 87 -15.80 12.34 9.01
CA GLU A 87 -17.14 12.51 9.61
C GLU A 87 -17.27 11.88 11.02
N VAL A 88 -16.41 10.92 11.38
CA VAL A 88 -16.41 10.29 12.71
C VAL A 88 -15.45 10.98 13.68
N ILE A 89 -14.34 11.51 13.17
CA ILE A 89 -13.31 12.15 14.01
C ILE A 89 -13.73 13.57 14.42
N ASN A 90 -14.48 14.27 13.56
CA ASN A 90 -14.90 15.66 13.75
C ASN A 90 -16.36 15.74 14.20
#